data_AF-A0A6L7MND5-F1
#
_entry.id   AF-A0A6L7MND5-F1
#
_cell.length_a   1.000
_cell.length_b   1.000
_cell.length_c   1.000
_cell.angle_alpha   90.00
_cell.angle_beta   90.00
_cell.angle_gamma   90.00
#
_symmetry.space_group_name_H-M   'P 1'
#
loop_
_entity.id
_entity.type
_entity.pdbx_description
1 polymer ?
#
loop_
_entity_poly.entity_id
_entity_poly.type
_entity_poly.pdbx_seq_one_letter_code
_entity_poly.pdbx_strand_id
1 'polypeptide(L)' 'MSHIETLGIERSLFATNWPVDSLFSDYDTIVSAYDEITAEFTPEELASLFSKNTEALYGI' A
#
# COMPACT_ATOMS: atom_id res chain seq x y z
N MET A 1 -2.06 17.14 -2.98
CA MET A 1 -2.91 16.30 -2.14
C MET A 1 -2.90 14.90 -2.72
N SER A 2 -2.35 13.92 -2.00
CA SER A 2 -2.27 12.52 -2.44
C SER A 2 -3.65 11.86 -2.38
N HIS A 3 -3.77 10.68 -3.02
CA HIS A 3 -5.01 9.91 -2.97
C HIS A 3 -5.33 9.49 -1.53
N ILE A 4 -4.30 9.14 -0.74
CA ILE A 4 -4.44 8.76 0.67
C ILE A 4 -4.87 9.95 1.52
N GLU A 5 -4.35 11.16 1.28
CA GLU A 5 -4.80 12.37 1.99
C GLU A 5 -6.28 12.71 1.70
N THR A 6 -6.77 12.34 0.51
CA THR A 6 -8.15 12.59 0.10
C THR A 6 -9.12 11.53 0.63
N LEU A 7 -8.73 10.26 0.53
CA LEU A 7 -9.58 9.11 0.90
C LEU A 7 -9.42 8.70 2.36
N GLY A 8 -8.33 9.07 3.01
CA GLY A 8 -7.95 8.59 4.33
C GLY A 8 -7.27 7.22 4.29
N ILE A 9 -6.36 7.01 5.25
CA ILE A 9 -5.57 5.78 5.38
C ILE A 9 -6.45 4.54 5.58
N GLU A 10 -7.53 4.65 6.35
CA GLU A 10 -8.48 3.57 6.67
C GLU A 10 -9.26 3.04 5.45
N ARG A 11 -9.20 3.75 4.32
CA ARG A 11 -9.86 3.35 3.05
C ARG A 11 -8.86 3.06 1.94
N SER A 12 -7.58 2.94 2.27
CA SER A 12 -6.49 2.70 1.33
C SER A 12 -5.87 1.32 1.57
N LEU A 13 -5.43 0.67 0.50
CA LEU A 13 -4.88 -0.69 0.52
C LEU A 13 -3.61 -0.73 -0.33
N PHE A 14 -2.63 -1.53 0.09
CA PHE A 14 -1.50 -1.88 -0.75
C PHE A 14 -1.81 -3.11 -1.62
N ALA A 15 -1.47 -3.04 -2.91
CA ALA A 15 -1.53 -4.16 -3.84
C ALA A 15 -0.47 -4.01 -4.94
N THR A 16 0.29 -5.07 -5.22
CA THR A 16 1.42 -5.04 -6.17
C THR A 16 1.03 -5.12 -7.65
N ASN A 17 -0.21 -5.49 -7.95
CA ASN A 17 -0.66 -5.83 -9.31
C ASN A 17 0.21 -6.90 -10.02
N TRP A 18 1.02 -7.65 -9.27
CA TRP A 18 1.87 -8.70 -9.82
C TRP A 18 1.01 -9.88 -10.31
N PRO A 19 1.33 -10.51 -11.46
CA PRO A 19 2.51 -10.33 -12.31
C PRO A 19 2.38 -9.28 -13.43
N VAL A 20 1.26 -8.56 -13.55
CA VAL A 20 1.06 -7.64 -14.67
C VAL A 20 2.09 -6.51 -14.65
N ASP A 21 2.41 -5.99 -13.48
CA ASP A 21 3.40 -4.92 -13.34
C ASP A 21 4.83 -5.34 -13.68
N SER A 22 5.11 -6.66 -13.80
CA SER A 22 6.43 -7.14 -14.25
C SER A 22 6.74 -6.75 -15.70
N LEU A 23 5.75 -6.25 -16.44
CA LEU A 23 5.93 -5.66 -17.77
C LEU A 23 6.68 -4.32 -17.72
N PHE A 24 6.72 -3.64 -16.57
CA PHE A 24 7.25 -2.29 -16.41
C PHE A 24 8.42 -2.20 -15.44
N SER A 25 8.46 -3.03 -14.40
CA SER A 25 9.54 -3.04 -13.41
C SER A 25 9.65 -4.39 -12.70
N ASP A 26 10.78 -4.66 -12.05
CA ASP A 26 10.91 -5.84 -11.20
C ASP A 26 10.22 -5.65 -9.84
N TYR A 27 9.97 -6.78 -9.17
CA TYR A 27 9.22 -6.80 -7.92
C TYR A 27 9.90 -5.99 -6.80
N ASP A 28 11.24 -6.07 -6.71
CA ASP A 28 12.02 -5.40 -5.66
C ASP A 28 11.96 -3.89 -5.81
N THR A 29 12.07 -3.41 -7.05
CA THR A 29 11.94 -1.99 -7.39
C THR A 29 10.54 -1.47 -7.06
N ILE A 30 9.48 -2.21 -7.40
CA ILE A 30 8.10 -1.82 -7.11
C ILE A 30 7.89 -1.71 -5.60
N VAL A 31 8.23 -2.76 -4.84
CA VAL A 31 8.02 -2.77 -3.38
C VAL A 31 8.85 -1.68 -2.68
N SER A 32 10.11 -1.51 -3.09
CA SER A 32 10.98 -0.45 -2.52
C SER A 32 10.41 0.95 -2.76
N ALA A 33 9.75 1.19 -3.90
CA ALA A 33 9.09 2.46 -4.15
C ALA A 33 7.92 2.72 -3.19
N TYR A 34 7.17 1.69 -2.81
CA TYR A 34 6.10 1.82 -1.80
C TYR A 34 6.66 2.07 -0.39
N ASP A 35 7.78 1.43 -0.03
CA ASP A 35 8.48 1.71 1.23
C ASP A 35 8.94 3.18 1.29
N GLU A 36 9.48 3.72 0.19
CA GLU A 36 9.93 5.12 0.13
C GLU A 36 8.77 6.11 0.29
N ILE A 37 7.69 5.95 -0.49
CA ILE A 37 6.56 6.91 -0.46
C ILE A 37 5.74 6.83 0.83
N THR A 38 5.90 5.76 1.63
CA THR A 38 5.23 5.60 2.93
C THR A 38 6.16 5.79 4.12
N ALA A 39 7.41 6.21 3.91
CA ALA A 39 8.43 6.33 4.95
C ALA A 39 8.06 7.28 6.11
N GLU A 40 7.19 8.26 5.86
CA GLU A 40 6.75 9.23 6.88
C GLU A 40 5.51 8.76 7.67
N PHE A 41 4.94 7.60 7.33
CA PHE A 41 3.74 7.10 7.98
C PHE A 41 4.07 6.52 9.35
N THR A 42 3.13 6.67 10.27
CA THR A 42 3.21 6.06 11.59
C THR A 42 3.12 4.52 11.49
N PRO A 43 3.63 3.78 12.49
CA PRO A 43 3.48 2.32 12.53
C PRO A 43 2.03 1.86 12.42
N GLU A 44 1.09 2.60 13.01
CA GLU A 44 -0.33 2.33 12.93
C GLU A 44 -0.88 2.50 11.51
N GLU A 45 -0.49 3.57 10.81
CA GLU A 45 -0.89 3.83 9.42
C GLU A 45 -0.33 2.78 8.46
N LEU A 46 0.93 2.37 8.64
CA LEU A 46 1.53 1.27 7.87
C LEU A 46 0.77 -0.05 8.12
N ALA A 47 0.44 -0.35 9.39
CA ALA A 47 -0.34 -1.54 9.71
C ALA A 47 -1.74 -1.51 9.08
N SER A 48 -2.40 -0.34 9.03
CA SER A 48 -3.68 -0.18 8.33
C SER A 48 -3.53 -0.43 6.83
N LEU A 49 -2.56 0.23 6.18
CA LEU A 49 -2.37 0.18 4.73
C LEU A 49 -1.97 -1.22 4.20
N PHE A 50 -1.09 -1.91 4.93
CA PHE A 50 -0.49 -3.18 4.48
C PHE A 50 -1.16 -4.45 5.05
N SER A 51 -2.07 -4.35 6.02
CA SER A 51 -2.74 -5.53 6.61
C SER A 51 -4.17 -5.26 7.07
N LYS A 52 -4.39 -4.40 8.07
CA LYS A 52 -5.68 -4.36 8.80
C LYS A 52 -6.87 -3.98 7.93
N ASN A 53 -6.67 -3.06 6.98
CA ASN A 53 -7.75 -2.65 6.08
C ASN A 53 -8.18 -3.81 5.16
N THR A 54 -7.22 -4.62 4.70
CA THR A 54 -7.47 -5.83 3.90
C THR A 54 -8.21 -6.88 4.73
N GLU A 55 -7.78 -7.13 5.97
CA GLU A 55 -8.44 -8.07 6.89
C GLU A 55 -9.89 -7.65 7.15
N ALA A 56 -10.12 -6.37 7.43
CA ALA A 56 -11.47 -5.84 7.66
C ALA A 56 -12.35 -5.90 6.40
N LEU A 57 -11.80 -5.59 5.22
CA LEU A 57 -12.55 -5.57 3.96
C LEU A 57 -12.91 -6.98 3.48
N TYR A 58 -11.98 -7.93 3.57
CA TYR A 58 -12.16 -9.29 3.06
C TYR A 58 -12.60 -10.30 4.14
N GLY A 59 -12.61 -9.91 5.42
CA GLY A 59 -13.03 -10.77 6.53
C GLY A 59 -12.07 -11.92 6.82
N ILE A 60 -10.77 -11.63 6.81
CA ILE A 60 -9.67 -12.59 7.05
C ILE A 60 -9.28 -12.59 8.52
#